data_AF-A0A146GEQ3-F1
#
_entry.id   AF-A0A146GEQ3-F1
#
_cell.length_a   1.000
_cell.length_b   1.000
_cell.length_c   1.000
_cell.angle_alpha   90.00
_cell.angle_beta   90.00
_cell.angle_gamma   90.00
#
_symmetry.space_group_name_H-M   'P 1'
#
loop_
_entity.id
_entity.type
_entity.pdbx_description
1 polymer ?
#
loop_
_entity_poly.entity_id
_entity_poly.type
_entity_poly.pdbx_seq_one_letter_code
_entity_poly.pdbx_strand_id
1 'polypeptide(L)' 'MSALTDEDPMPFGKHKGKRMADVPASYFVWLKEQGCSHPGVSGYIQNSWAAIKSECPDHIFED' A
#
# COMPACT_ATOMS: atom_id res chain seq x y z
N MET A 1 7.98 12.83 8.64
CA MET A 1 6.85 11.95 9.01
C MET A 1 7.33 10.52 8.88
N SER A 2 7.12 9.69 9.90
CA SER A 2 7.57 8.29 9.88
C SER A 2 6.72 7.49 8.89
N ALA A 3 7.35 6.71 8.03
CA ALA A 3 6.64 5.72 7.23
C ALA A 3 6.01 4.67 8.16
N LEU A 4 4.83 4.16 7.80
CA LEU A 4 4.26 3.01 8.50
C LEU A 4 5.12 1.76 8.22
N THR A 5 4.91 0.74 9.04
CA THR A 5 5.55 -0.58 8.98
C THR A 5 4.50 -1.67 8.82
N ASP A 6 4.95 -2.89 8.58
CA ASP A 6 4.09 -4.07 8.41
C ASP A 6 3.14 -4.33 9.59
N GLU A 7 3.58 -3.98 10.81
CA GLU A 7 2.81 -4.18 12.04
C GLU A 7 1.77 -3.09 12.29
N ASP A 8 1.93 -1.93 11.64
CA ASP A 8 1.02 -0.81 11.83
C ASP A 8 -0.36 -1.12 11.24
N PRO A 9 -1.45 -0.67 11.89
CA PRO A 9 -2.78 -0.80 11.34
C PRO A 9 -3.02 0.22 10.21
N MET A 10 -3.66 -0.23 9.14
CA MET A 10 -4.15 0.60 8.06
C MET A 10 -5.09 1.70 8.62
N PRO A 11 -4.80 2.98 8.39
CA PRO A 11 -5.52 4.06 9.06
C PRO A 11 -6.93 4.34 8.51
N PHE A 12 -7.24 3.93 7.27
CA PHE A 12 -8.50 4.25 6.59
C PHE A 12 -8.91 3.21 5.53
N GLY A 13 -10.06 3.45 4.91
CA GLY A 13 -10.57 2.67 3.78
C GLY A 13 -11.13 1.30 4.17
N LYS A 14 -11.25 0.41 3.17
CA LYS A 14 -11.87 -0.92 3.32
C LYS A 14 -11.09 -1.84 4.29
N HIS A 15 -9.78 -1.63 4.40
CA HIS A 15 -8.90 -2.43 5.24
C HIS A 15 -8.54 -1.74 6.57
N LYS A 16 -9.28 -0.70 6.98
CA LYS A 16 -9.01 0.02 8.23
C LYS A 16 -8.88 -0.93 9.42
N GLY A 17 -7.81 -0.75 10.21
CA GLY A 17 -7.50 -1.57 11.38
C GLY A 17 -6.80 -2.90 11.08
N LYS A 18 -6.68 -3.28 9.81
CA LYS A 18 -5.88 -4.43 9.37
C LYS A 18 -4.40 -4.05 9.32
N ARG A 19 -3.49 -4.95 9.70
CA ARG A 19 -2.04 -4.69 9.61
C ARG A 19 -1.62 -4.47 8.16
N MET A 20 -0.64 -3.60 7.91
CA MET A 20 -0.18 -3.27 6.56
C MET A 20 0.27 -4.52 5.79
N ALA A 21 0.97 -5.47 6.44
CA ALA A 21 1.38 -6.73 5.81
C ALA A 21 0.22 -7.65 5.42
N ASP A 22 -0.94 -7.55 6.08
CA ASP A 22 -2.10 -8.36 5.73
C ASP A 22 -2.97 -7.67 4.64
N VAL A 23 -2.67 -6.42 4.27
CA VAL A 23 -3.39 -5.71 3.22
C VAL A 23 -2.90 -6.20 1.86
N PRO A 24 -3.79 -6.55 0.92
CA PRO A 24 -3.38 -7.03 -0.39
C PRO A 24 -2.50 -6.01 -1.14
N ALA A 25 -1.42 -6.48 -1.77
CA ALA A 25 -0.53 -5.67 -2.60
C ALA A 25 -1.29 -4.87 -3.68
N SER A 26 -2.31 -5.47 -4.30
CA SER A 26 -3.18 -4.81 -5.29
C SER A 26 -3.91 -3.57 -4.75
N TYR A 27 -4.25 -3.55 -3.46
CA TYR A 27 -4.87 -2.39 -2.82
C TYR A 27 -3.89 -1.22 -2.68
N PHE A 28 -2.61 -1.52 -2.42
CA PHE A 28 -1.55 -0.51 -2.38
C PHE A 28 -1.23 0.05 -3.76
N VAL A 29 -1.28 -0.79 -4.81
CA VAL A 29 -1.16 -0.35 -6.21
C VAL A 29 -2.28 0.63 -6.54
N TRP A 30 -3.54 0.23 -6.30
CA TRP A 30 -4.70 1.10 -6.51
C TRP A 30 -4.60 2.42 -5.72
N LEU A 31 -4.17 2.37 -4.44
CA LEU A 31 -3.98 3.57 -3.63
C LEU A 31 -2.93 4.52 -4.21
N LYS A 32 -1.87 3.98 -4.80
CA LYS A 32 -0.83 4.78 -5.46
C LYS A 32 -1.39 5.50 -6.68
N GLU A 33 -2.18 4.80 -7.50
CA GLU A 33 -2.82 5.36 -8.71
C GLU A 33 -3.86 6.43 -8.38
N GLN A 34 -4.65 6.23 -7.34
CA GLN A 34 -5.64 7.22 -6.88
C GLN A 34 -5.01 8.46 -6.22
N GLY A 35 -3.71 8.45 -5.93
CA GLY A 35 -3.03 9.55 -5.26
C GLY A 35 -3.25 9.57 -3.74
N CYS A 36 -2.74 8.56 -3.04
CA CYS A 36 -2.80 8.47 -1.58
C CYS A 36 -2.19 9.71 -0.90
N SER A 37 -3.04 10.51 -0.26
CA SER A 37 -2.66 11.74 0.47
C SER A 37 -2.14 11.49 1.89
N HIS A 38 -2.28 10.26 2.41
CA HIS A 38 -1.84 9.94 3.76
C HIS A 38 -0.33 9.69 3.80
N PRO A 39 0.46 10.55 4.45
CA PRO A 39 1.92 10.54 4.35
C PRO A 39 2.54 9.24 4.88
N GLY A 40 1.98 8.65 5.95
CA GLY A 40 2.48 7.38 6.49
C GLY A 40 2.23 6.18 5.56
N VAL A 41 1.10 6.18 4.84
CA VAL A 41 0.74 5.08 3.92
C VAL A 41 1.49 5.26 2.61
N SER A 42 1.57 6.49 2.09
CA SER A 42 2.37 6.81 0.91
C SER A 42 3.85 6.47 1.14
N GLY A 43 4.40 6.78 2.32
CA GLY A 43 5.75 6.38 2.72
C GLY A 43 5.95 4.87 2.75
N TYR A 44 5.00 4.12 3.32
CA TYR A 44 5.03 2.65 3.29
C TYR A 44 5.01 2.10 1.86
N ILE A 45 4.10 2.58 1.02
CA ILE A 45 3.99 2.15 -0.39
C ILE A 45 5.29 2.42 -1.14
N GLN A 46 5.94 3.57 -0.90
CA GLN A 46 7.23 3.90 -1.53
C GLN A 46 8.37 3.00 -1.05
N ASN A 47 8.47 2.76 0.25
CA ASN A 47 9.52 1.93 0.84
C ASN A 47 9.37 0.45 0.45
N SER A 48 8.14 -0.05 0.39
CA SER A 48 7.81 -1.45 0.10
C SER A 48 7.44 -1.69 -1.37
N TRP A 49 7.64 -0.71 -2.26
CA TRP A 49 7.14 -0.76 -3.65
C TRP A 49 7.66 -1.97 -4.43
N ALA A 50 8.92 -2.36 -4.21
CA ALA A 50 9.51 -3.52 -4.88
C ALA A 50 8.81 -4.83 -4.48
N ALA A 51 8.50 -5.01 -3.19
CA ALA A 51 7.77 -6.16 -2.69
C ALA A 51 6.32 -6.17 -3.19
N ILE A 52 5.63 -5.02 -3.09
CA ILE A 52 4.25 -4.84 -3.57
C ILE A 52 4.12 -5.20 -5.06
N LYS A 53 5.07 -4.77 -5.91
CA LYS A 53 5.11 -5.14 -7.33
C LYS A 53 5.37 -6.63 -7.54
N SER A 54 6.28 -7.22 -6.78
CA SER A 54 6.59 -8.65 -6.89
C SER A 54 5.41 -9.54 -6.48
N GLU A 55 4.61 -9.10 -5.51
CA GLU A 55 3.43 -9.82 -5.03
C GLU A 55 2.17 -9.58 -5.87
N CYS A 56 2.19 -8.56 -6.72
CA CYS A 56 1.09 -8.24 -7.64
C CYS A 56 1.56 -8.20 -9.10
N PRO A 57 1.98 -9.33 -9.67
CA PRO A 57 2.39 -9.41 -11.09
C PRO A 57 1.20 -9.23 -12.06
N ASP A 58 -0.03 -9.46 -11.60
CA ASP A 58 -1.25 -9.50 -12.40
C ASP A 58 -1.98 -8.15 -12.55
N HIS A 59 -1.49 -7.07 -11.95
CA HIS A 59 -1.98 -5.75 -12.35
C HIS A 59 -1.34 -5.40 -13.69
N ILE A 60 -1.97 -5.87 -14.76
CA ILE A 60 -1.73 -5.40 -16.12
C ILE A 60 -2.01 -3.89 -16.08
N PHE A 61 -0.96 -3.09 -15.91
CA PHE A 61 -0.99 -1.67 -16.23
C PHE A 61 -1.16 -1.63 -17.75
N GLU A 62 -2.40 -1.56 -18.24
CA GLU A 62 -2.63 -1.19 -19.63
C GLU A 62 -2.13 0.25 -19.77
N ASP A 63 -0.97 0.39 -20.43
CA ASP A 63 -0.37 1.66 -20.87
C ASP A 63 -1.31 2.47 -21.79
#